data_AF-A0A530BSE9-F1
#
_entry.id   AF-A0A530BSE9-F1
#
_cell.length_a   1.000
_cell.length_b   1.000
_cell.length_c   1.000
_cell.angle_alpha   90.00
_cell.angle_beta   90.00
_cell.angle_gamma   90.00
#
_symmetry.space_group_name_H-M   'P 1'
#
loop_
_entity.id
_entity.type
_entity.pdbx_description
1 polymer ?
#
loop_
_entity_poly.entity_id
_entity_poly.type
_entity_poly.pdbx_seq_one_letter_code
_entity_poly.pdbx_strand_id
1 'polypeptide(L)' 'HKSCRRLIWLNPLLRFDGFEARARGVKAMLPHVDEFRPVHNLEALADLCASLDQRPAARVDPRRWLRAGDRHAA' A
#
# COMPACT_ATOMS: atom_id res chain seq x y z
N HIS A 1 -15.22 11.19 2.38
CA HIS A 1 -15.57 9.95 1.66
C HIS A 1 -15.06 10.03 0.22
N LYS A 2 -14.63 8.92 -0.40
CA LYS A 2 -13.88 8.86 -1.68
C LYS A 2 -14.83 8.76 -2.89
N SER A 3 -14.46 9.31 -4.06
CA SER A 3 -15.22 9.18 -5.33
C SER A 3 -15.03 7.84 -6.06
N CYS A 4 -14.50 6.82 -5.37
CA CYS A 4 -14.30 5.49 -5.93
C CYS A 4 -14.72 4.42 -4.92
N ARG A 5 -15.07 3.24 -5.43
CA ARG A 5 -15.41 2.06 -4.60
C ARG A 5 -14.16 1.49 -3.90
N ARG A 6 -13.01 1.54 -4.56
CA ARG A 6 -11.74 0.99 -4.06
C ARG A 6 -10.56 1.77 -4.62
N LEU A 7 -9.77 2.40 -3.75
CA LEU A 7 -8.54 3.10 -4.08
C LEU A 7 -7.33 2.17 -3.87
N ILE A 8 -6.78 1.68 -4.97
CA ILE A 8 -5.56 0.85 -4.98
C ILE A 8 -4.38 1.75 -5.36
N TRP A 9 -3.40 1.85 -4.47
CA TRP A 9 -2.16 2.57 -4.73
C TRP A 9 -1.02 1.58 -5.00
N LEU A 10 -0.52 1.61 -6.23
CA LEU A 10 0.61 0.80 -6.67
C LEU A 10 1.91 1.57 -6.45
N ASN A 11 2.91 0.91 -5.85
CA ASN A 11 4.19 1.53 -5.55
C ASN A 11 5.37 0.55 -5.75
N PRO A 12 6.25 0.78 -6.75
CA PRO A 12 7.39 -0.11 -7.03
C PRO A 12 8.49 -0.07 -5.96
N LEU A 13 8.44 0.90 -5.03
CA LEU A 13 9.38 1.02 -3.93
C LEU A 13 9.09 0.05 -2.78
N LEU A 14 7.90 -0.57 -2.75
CA LEU A 14 7.53 -1.53 -1.69
C LEU A 14 8.28 -2.85 -1.75
N ARG A 15 9.11 -3.06 -2.77
CA ARG A 15 10.00 -4.22 -2.89
C ARG A 15 11.22 -4.14 -1.96
N PHE A 16 11.54 -2.94 -1.48
CA PHE A 16 12.69 -2.74 -0.60
C PHE A 16 12.26 -2.96 0.85
N ASP A 17 12.94 -3.86 1.56
CA ASP A 17 12.62 -4.18 2.96
C ASP A 17 12.70 -2.95 3.89
N GLY A 18 13.45 -1.92 3.49
CA GLY A 18 13.57 -0.65 4.20
C GLY A 18 12.57 0.44 3.81
N PHE A 19 11.52 0.13 3.03
CA PHE A 19 10.51 1.15 2.74
C PHE A 19 9.81 1.60 4.03
N GLU A 20 9.78 2.91 4.26
CA GLU A 20 9.08 3.52 5.37
C GLU A 20 8.25 4.70 4.89
N ALA A 21 7.03 4.83 5.39
CA ALA A 21 6.13 5.95 5.08
C ALA A 21 6.54 7.23 5.84
N ARG A 22 7.75 7.75 5.62
CA ARG A 22 8.26 8.94 6.35
C ARG A 22 7.73 10.26 5.79
N ALA A 23 7.56 10.35 4.48
CA ALA A 23 7.10 11.56 3.83
C ALA A 23 5.68 11.94 4.28
N ARG A 24 5.46 13.22 4.63
CA ARG A 24 4.15 13.72 5.11
C ARG A 24 3.01 13.39 4.15
N GLY A 25 3.24 13.51 2.84
CA GLY A 25 2.24 13.19 1.83
C GLY A 25 1.83 11.72 1.84
N VAL A 26 2.79 10.80 2.04
CA VAL A 26 2.49 9.36 2.14
C VAL A 26 1.69 9.07 3.40
N LYS A 27 2.11 9.61 4.56
CA LYS A 27 1.37 9.46 5.83
C LYS A 27 -0.06 10.00 5.73
N ALA A 28 -0.25 11.15 5.08
CA ALA A 28 -1.57 11.75 4.89
C ALA A 28 -2.47 10.94 3.95
N MET A 29 -1.91 10.30 2.92
CA MET A 29 -2.67 9.52 1.95
C MET A 29 -3.06 8.13 2.46
N LEU A 30 -2.19 7.46 3.23
CA LEU A 30 -2.38 6.05 3.64
C LEU A 30 -3.74 5.74 4.30
N PRO A 31 -4.30 6.58 5.21
CA PRO A 31 -5.63 6.34 5.79
C PRO A 31 -6.78 6.35 4.77
N HIS A 32 -6.56 6.94 3.60
CA HIS A 32 -7.55 7.06 2.53
C HIS A 32 -7.38 6.00 1.44
N VAL A 33 -6.37 5.14 1.52
CA VAL A 33 -6.11 4.07 0.55
C VAL A 33 -6.78 2.79 1.04
N ASP A 34 -7.34 2.00 0.14
CA ASP A 34 -7.92 0.69 0.49
C ASP A 34 -6.87 -0.41 0.37
N GLU A 35 -6.01 -0.33 -0.65
CA GLU A 35 -4.95 -1.31 -0.88
C GLU A 35 -3.65 -0.60 -1.29
N PHE A 36 -2.54 -0.96 -0.65
CA PHE A 36 -1.21 -0.46 -1.00
C PHE A 36 -0.32 -1.62 -1.41
N ARG A 37 0.02 -1.69 -2.71
CA ARG A 37 0.59 -2.90 -3.35
C ARG A 37 1.91 -2.62 -4.07
N PRO A 38 2.86 -3.58 -4.08
CA PRO A 38 4.02 -3.51 -4.96
C PRO A 38 3.62 -3.63 -6.43
N VAL A 39 4.43 -3.08 -7.34
CA VAL A 39 4.24 -3.21 -8.80
C VAL A 39 5.58 -3.26 -9.55
N HIS A 40 6.53 -4.04 -9.03
CA HIS A 40 7.92 -4.02 -9.52
C HIS A 40 8.28 -5.18 -10.44
N ASN A 41 7.36 -6.13 -10.68
CA ASN A 41 7.55 -7.27 -11.54
C ASN A 41 6.20 -7.79 -12.08
N LEU A 42 6.25 -8.76 -13.00
CA LEU A 42 5.08 -9.36 -13.63
C LEU A 42 4.21 -10.14 -12.63
N GLU A 43 4.82 -10.79 -11.64
CA GLU A 43 4.11 -11.51 -10.59
C GLU A 43 3.20 -10.57 -9.78
N ALA A 44 3.70 -9.40 -9.39
CA ALA A 44 2.93 -8.38 -8.69
C ALA A 44 1.76 -7.83 -9.53
N LEU A 45 1.91 -7.79 -10.86
CA LEU A 45 0.82 -7.43 -11.78
C LEU A 45 -0.22 -8.55 -11.88
N ALA A 46 0.21 -9.82 -11.92
CA ALA A 46 -0.70 -10.96 -11.88
C ALA A 46 -1.49 -11.00 -10.57
N ASP A 47 -0.83 -10.76 -9.42
CA ASP A 47 -1.47 -10.64 -8.11
C ASP A 47 -2.47 -9.48 -8.04
N LEU A 48 -2.17 -8.37 -8.72
CA LEU A 48 -3.12 -7.26 -8.86
C LEU A 48 -4.35 -7.74 -9.61
N CYS A 49 -4.21 -8.33 -10.80
CA CYS A 49 -5.32 -8.83 -11.60
C CYS A 49 -6.19 -9.82 -10.81
N ALA A 50 -5.58 -10.81 -10.14
CA ALA A 50 -6.30 -11.78 -9.31
C ALA A 50 -7.11 -11.11 -8.17
N SER A 51 -6.57 -10.05 -7.58
CA SER A 51 -7.27 -9.30 -6.53
C SER A 51 -8.38 -8.38 -7.02
N LEU A 52 -8.40 -8.06 -8.32
CA LEU A 52 -9.50 -7.33 -8.90
C LEU A 52 -10.79 -8.15 -8.86
N ASP A 53 -10.66 -9.47 -8.99
CA ASP A 53 -11.77 -10.43 -8.98
C ASP A 53 -12.18 -10.90 -7.58
N GLN A 54 -11.42 -10.53 -6.54
CA GLN A 54 -11.55 -11.09 -5.18
C GLN A 54 -11.58 -10.02 -4.08
N ARG A 55 -11.82 -10.47 -2.84
CA ARG A 55 -11.78 -9.62 -1.64
C ARG A 55 -10.31 -9.35 -1.23
N PRO A 56 -9.95 -8.15 -0.73
CA PRO A 56 -8.56 -7.79 -0.46
C PRO A 56 -7.93 -8.66 0.65
N ALA A 57 -6.66 -9.03 0.47
CA ALA A 57 -5.88 -9.80 1.46
C ALA A 57 -5.19 -8.89 2.49
N ALA A 58 -4.99 -9.36 3.73
CA ALA A 58 -4.39 -8.55 4.81
C ALA A 58 -2.99 -7.98 4.49
N ARG A 59 -2.24 -8.59 3.55
CA ARG A 59 -0.90 -8.11 3.11
C ARG A 59 -0.93 -6.71 2.52
N VAL A 60 -2.06 -6.26 1.95
CA VAL A 60 -2.16 -5.00 1.22
C VAL A 60 -2.75 -3.87 2.07
N ASP A 61 -3.02 -4.12 3.35
CA ASP A 61 -3.56 -3.12 4.28
C ASP A 61 -2.55 -1.96 4.46
N PRO A 62 -2.91 -0.73 4.06
CA PRO A 62 -2.06 0.45 4.20
C PRO A 62 -1.64 0.75 5.65
N ARG A 63 -2.41 0.30 6.65
CA ARG A 63 -2.16 0.54 8.08
C ARG A 63 -0.86 -0.10 8.57
N ARG A 64 -0.37 -1.14 7.89
CA ARG A 64 0.93 -1.77 8.21
C ARG A 64 2.09 -0.76 8.10
N TRP A 65 1.97 0.21 7.20
CA TRP A 65 3.03 1.19 6.92
C TRP A 65 2.99 2.41 7.85
N LEU A 66 1.83 2.69 8.46
CA LEU A 66 1.70 3.72 9.50
C LEU A 66 2.52 3.33 10.74
N ARG A 67 2.41 2.07 11.19
CA ARG A 67 3.14 1.58 12.38
C ARG A 67 4.66 1.47 12.19
N ALA A 68 5.12 1.29 10.95
CA ALA A 68 6.55 1.12 10.67
C ALA A 68 7.32 2.44 10.72
N GLY A 69 6.72 3.54 10.25
CA GLY A 69 7.36 4.86 10.22
C GLY A 69 7.44 5.58 11.57
N ASP A 70 6.77 5.08 12.60
CA ASP A 70 6.75 5.70 13.94
C ASP A 70 7.85 5.13 14.86
N ARG A 71 8.44 3.97 14.52
CA ARG A 71 9.47 3.30 15.34
C ARG A 71 10.86 3.94 15.29
N HIS A 72 11.11 4.87 14.38
CA HIS A 72 12.39 5.57 14.21
C HIS A 72 12.32 7.08 14.53
N ALA A 73 11.18 7.56 15.05
CA ALA A 73 10.98 8.97 15.40
C ALA A 73 11.11 9.25 16.92
N ALA A 74 11.68 8.31 17.67
CA ALA A 74 11.98 8.42 19.10
C ALA A 74 13.49 8.39 19.33
#